data_AF-A0A7C4HWZ3-F1
#
_entry.id   AF-A0A7C4HWZ3-F1
#
_cell.length_a   1.000
_cell.length_b   1.000
_cell.length_c   1.000
_cell.angle_alpha   90.00
_cell.angle_beta   90.00
_cell.angle_gamma   90.00
#
_symmetry.space_group_name_H-M   'P 1'
#
loop_
_entity.id
_entity.type
_entity.pdbx_description
1 polymer ?
#
loop_
_entity_poly.entity_id
_entity_poly.type
_entity_poly.pdbx_seq_one_letter_code
_entity_poly.pdbx_strand_id
1 'polypeptide(L)'
;MRTTLWVLVLGLLLLAPGVVEADTLTFRFQGGTVAGTTALSNSDDPSELTEVSTTGVTIQGALGTVEFTTGAWNDSTWSFDPGGSITITSNGTGGLPAGVLFSGSFTSAGTWTLISYADGTSEWVFESQVSGSASPELLAALGLSSDISQFTATITIKINAATGIGTVEFGSIVSHTPEPGTLALLGVGLGGVALARMRRLKNGKNK
;
A
#
# COMPACT_ATOMS: atom_id res chain seq x y z
N MET A 1 48.67 11.72 3.63
CA MET A 1 47.89 10.48 3.83
C MET A 1 46.62 10.67 4.66
N ARG A 2 46.58 11.48 5.73
CA ARG A 2 45.34 11.71 6.51
C ARG A 2 44.29 12.51 5.74
N THR A 3 44.67 13.49 4.92
CA THR A 3 43.76 14.32 4.12
C THR A 3 43.07 13.55 2.99
N THR A 4 43.75 12.60 2.36
CA THR A 4 43.20 11.80 1.24
C THR A 4 42.08 10.84 1.68
N LEU A 5 42.13 10.35 2.92
CA LEU A 5 41.11 9.44 3.46
C LEU A 5 39.80 10.17 3.81
N TRP A 6 39.89 11.40 4.33
CA TRP A 6 38.73 12.24 4.62
C TRP A 6 38.04 12.72 3.34
N VAL A 7 38.82 13.03 2.29
CA VAL A 7 38.28 13.39 0.97
C VAL A 7 37.59 12.21 0.29
N LEU A 8 38.09 10.98 0.46
CA LEU A 8 37.41 9.77 -0.03
C LEU A 8 36.09 9.49 0.71
N VAL A 9 36.04 9.69 2.03
CA VAL A 9 34.81 9.51 2.81
C VAL A 9 33.77 10.60 2.51
N LEU A 10 34.20 11.88 2.41
CA LEU A 10 33.30 12.96 2.00
C LEU A 10 32.82 12.79 0.55
N GLY A 11 33.71 12.35 -0.35
CA GLY A 11 33.36 12.05 -1.74
C GLY A 11 32.36 10.89 -1.87
N LEU A 12 32.44 9.89 -1.00
CA LEU A 12 31.48 8.77 -0.98
C LEU A 12 30.12 9.18 -0.37
N LEU A 13 30.10 10.12 0.59
CA LEU A 13 28.86 10.69 1.13
C LEU A 13 28.16 11.67 0.17
N LEU A 14 28.92 12.40 -0.65
CA LEU A 14 28.39 13.27 -1.71
C LEU A 14 27.88 12.50 -2.94
N LEU A 15 28.24 11.23 -3.06
CA LEU A 15 27.71 10.28 -4.05
C LEU A 15 26.57 9.41 -3.48
N ALA A 16 26.15 9.65 -2.24
CA ALA A 16 24.99 8.96 -1.69
C ALA A 16 23.77 9.34 -2.56
N PRO A 17 23.10 8.36 -3.20
CA PRO A 17 21.83 8.64 -3.86
C PRO A 17 20.91 9.29 -2.83
N GLY A 18 20.18 10.33 -3.25
CA GLY A 18 19.29 11.09 -2.39
C GLY A 18 18.35 10.19 -1.61
N VAL A 19 17.84 10.71 -0.48
CA VAL A 19 16.75 10.07 0.26
C VAL A 19 15.63 9.81 -0.73
N VAL A 20 15.50 8.56 -1.17
CA VAL A 20 14.35 8.09 -1.95
C VAL A 20 13.24 7.98 -0.91
N GLU A 21 12.21 8.80 -1.00
CA GLU A 21 11.02 8.59 -0.18
C GLU A 21 10.30 7.34 -0.68
N ALA A 22 9.60 6.65 0.22
CA ALA A 22 8.78 5.50 -0.17
C ALA A 22 7.57 6.02 -0.97
N ASP A 23 7.44 5.59 -2.21
CA ASP A 23 6.25 5.89 -3.01
C ASP A 23 5.07 5.06 -2.47
N THR A 24 4.01 5.74 -2.07
CA THR A 24 2.76 5.11 -1.66
C THR A 24 1.78 5.18 -2.83
N LEU A 25 1.03 4.12 -3.10
CA LEU A 25 -0.09 4.12 -4.04
C LEU A 25 -1.38 3.88 -3.25
N THR A 26 -2.34 4.79 -3.41
CA THR A 26 -3.62 4.76 -2.73
C THR A 26 -4.75 4.77 -3.74
N PHE A 27 -5.69 3.85 -3.58
CA PHE A 27 -6.98 3.86 -4.28
C PHE A 27 -8.07 4.19 -3.27
N ARG A 28 -8.96 5.14 -3.59
CA ARG A 28 -10.17 5.40 -2.79
C ARG A 28 -11.39 5.11 -3.63
N PHE A 29 -12.38 4.48 -2.99
CA PHE A 29 -13.64 4.13 -3.63
C PHE A 29 -14.81 4.36 -2.67
N GLN A 30 -16.00 4.52 -3.23
CA GLN A 30 -17.22 4.75 -2.45
C GLN A 30 -18.44 4.20 -3.19
N GLY A 31 -19.55 4.06 -2.48
CA GLY A 31 -20.79 3.53 -3.03
C GLY A 31 -20.69 2.04 -3.35
N GLY A 32 -21.68 1.54 -4.07
CA GLY A 32 -21.85 0.10 -4.26
C GLY A 32 -22.48 -0.56 -3.03
N THR A 33 -22.97 -1.77 -3.25
CA THR A 33 -23.70 -2.55 -2.26
C THR A 33 -22.96 -3.84 -1.99
N VAL A 34 -22.71 -4.09 -0.72
CA VAL A 34 -22.04 -5.28 -0.23
C VAL A 34 -23.07 -6.25 0.34
N ALA A 35 -23.03 -7.48 -0.15
CA ALA A 35 -23.93 -8.54 0.25
C ALA A 35 -23.19 -9.88 0.39
N GLY A 36 -23.84 -10.81 1.09
CA GLY A 36 -23.44 -12.20 1.17
C GLY A 36 -23.23 -12.71 2.61
N THR A 37 -23.63 -13.96 2.82
CA THR A 37 -23.58 -14.64 4.14
C THR A 37 -22.40 -15.60 4.26
N THR A 38 -21.90 -16.11 3.12
CA THR A 38 -20.77 -17.04 3.05
C THR A 38 -19.49 -16.37 2.59
N ALA A 39 -19.58 -15.21 1.94
CA ALA A 39 -18.49 -14.33 1.55
C ALA A 39 -19.09 -12.94 1.39
N LEU A 40 -18.30 -11.90 1.63
CA LEU A 40 -18.69 -10.53 1.42
C LEU A 40 -18.32 -10.14 -0.03
N SER A 41 -19.29 -9.70 -0.82
CA SER A 41 -19.09 -9.33 -2.22
C SER A 41 -19.86 -8.07 -2.59
N ASN A 42 -19.30 -7.27 -3.51
CA ASN A 42 -19.99 -6.16 -4.16
C ASN A 42 -20.13 -6.35 -5.69
N SER A 43 -20.02 -7.59 -6.18
CA SER A 43 -20.06 -7.87 -7.62
C SER A 43 -21.35 -7.45 -8.32
N ASP A 44 -22.49 -7.50 -7.62
CA ASP A 44 -23.79 -7.10 -8.19
C ASP A 44 -23.96 -5.57 -8.29
N ASP A 45 -23.23 -4.81 -7.46
CA ASP A 45 -23.24 -3.35 -7.43
C ASP A 45 -21.85 -2.83 -7.02
N PRO A 46 -20.89 -2.79 -7.98
CA PRO A 46 -19.50 -2.44 -7.68
C PRO A 46 -19.34 -1.02 -7.17
N SER A 47 -18.36 -0.80 -6.31
CA SER A 47 -18.03 0.53 -5.81
C SER A 47 -17.40 1.39 -6.89
N GLU A 48 -17.63 2.70 -6.85
CA GLU A 48 -17.01 3.65 -7.77
C GLU A 48 -15.60 4.01 -7.29
N LEU A 49 -14.60 3.90 -8.17
CA LEU A 49 -13.24 4.40 -7.91
C LEU A 49 -13.25 5.93 -8.02
N THR A 50 -12.97 6.60 -6.91
CA THR A 50 -13.07 8.06 -6.80
C THR A 50 -11.74 8.79 -6.73
N GLU A 51 -10.70 8.09 -6.30
CA GLU A 51 -9.34 8.65 -6.24
C GLU A 51 -8.29 7.59 -6.55
N VAL A 52 -7.28 7.99 -7.30
CA VAL A 52 -5.99 7.31 -7.38
C VAL A 52 -4.92 8.34 -7.01
N SER A 53 -4.16 8.06 -5.97
CA SER A 53 -3.14 8.98 -5.48
C SER A 53 -1.82 8.29 -5.19
N THR A 54 -0.73 9.03 -5.40
CA THR A 54 0.62 8.66 -4.98
C THR A 54 1.30 9.83 -4.28
N THR A 55 2.56 9.67 -3.87
CA THR A 55 3.36 10.70 -3.22
C THR A 55 3.53 11.90 -4.18
N GLY A 56 2.64 12.89 -4.08
CA GLY A 56 2.68 14.14 -4.86
C GLY A 56 1.73 14.22 -6.06
N VAL A 57 0.99 13.16 -6.38
CA VAL A 57 -0.03 13.19 -7.45
C VAL A 57 -1.36 12.66 -6.92
N THR A 58 -2.45 13.38 -7.16
CA THR A 58 -3.81 12.96 -6.80
C THR A 58 -4.72 13.17 -8.00
N ILE A 59 -5.35 12.08 -8.43
CA ILE A 59 -6.34 12.07 -9.51
C ILE A 59 -7.68 11.75 -8.87
N GLN A 60 -8.70 12.59 -9.09
CA GLN A 60 -10.04 12.44 -8.52
C GLN A 60 -11.12 12.53 -9.60
N GLY A 61 -12.26 11.88 -9.35
CA GLY A 61 -13.45 11.93 -10.20
C GLY A 61 -14.09 10.55 -10.33
N ALA A 62 -14.92 10.35 -11.35
CA ALA A 62 -15.45 9.04 -11.69
C ALA A 62 -14.39 8.26 -12.48
N LEU A 63 -13.48 7.57 -11.79
CA LEU A 63 -12.26 6.99 -12.39
C LEU A 63 -12.43 5.54 -12.84
N GLY A 64 -13.50 4.88 -12.41
CA GLY A 64 -13.80 3.49 -12.73
C GLY A 64 -14.53 2.76 -11.61
N THR A 65 -14.26 1.47 -11.45
CA THR A 65 -14.96 0.60 -10.50
C THR A 65 -13.99 -0.24 -9.66
N VAL A 66 -14.44 -0.61 -8.46
CA VAL A 66 -13.78 -1.53 -7.55
C VAL A 66 -14.74 -2.67 -7.24
N GLU A 67 -14.32 -3.88 -7.59
CA GLU A 67 -15.05 -5.11 -7.33
C GLU A 67 -14.22 -6.01 -6.42
N PHE A 68 -14.85 -6.60 -5.41
CA PHE A 68 -14.22 -7.55 -4.52
C PHE A 68 -15.18 -8.65 -4.09
N THR A 69 -14.60 -9.79 -3.73
CA THR A 69 -15.25 -10.88 -3.01
C THR A 69 -14.24 -11.41 -1.99
N THR A 70 -14.61 -11.47 -0.72
CA THR A 70 -13.71 -11.99 0.34
C THR A 70 -13.58 -13.52 0.27
N GLY A 71 -12.73 -14.09 1.12
CA GLY A 71 -12.80 -15.53 1.41
C GLY A 71 -14.06 -15.91 2.18
N ALA A 72 -14.15 -17.18 2.56
CA ALA A 72 -15.33 -17.73 3.20
C ALA A 72 -15.53 -17.17 4.63
N TRP A 73 -16.78 -16.98 5.03
CA TRP A 73 -17.13 -16.64 6.41
C TRP A 73 -16.83 -17.80 7.35
N ASN A 74 -16.17 -17.50 8.47
CA ASN A 74 -15.75 -18.45 9.47
C ASN A 74 -16.42 -18.13 10.82
N ASP A 75 -17.41 -18.93 11.18
CA ASP A 75 -18.15 -18.80 12.44
C ASP A 75 -17.29 -18.97 13.70
N SER A 76 -16.15 -19.65 13.59
CA SER A 76 -15.27 -19.89 14.75
C SER A 76 -14.48 -18.64 15.12
N THR A 77 -14.13 -17.82 14.13
CA THR A 77 -13.32 -16.61 14.31
C THR A 77 -14.12 -15.32 14.09
N TRP A 78 -15.38 -15.43 13.66
CA TRP A 78 -16.25 -14.30 13.31
C TRP A 78 -15.58 -13.37 12.29
N SER A 79 -14.90 -13.96 11.31
CA SER A 79 -14.14 -13.27 10.27
C SER A 79 -14.29 -13.95 8.92
N PHE A 80 -13.89 -13.26 7.85
CA PHE A 80 -13.68 -13.89 6.55
C PHE A 80 -12.26 -14.46 6.49
N ASP A 81 -12.13 -15.71 6.07
CA ASP A 81 -10.84 -16.36 5.84
C ASP A 81 -10.07 -15.66 4.69
N PRO A 82 -8.74 -15.81 4.61
CA PRO A 82 -7.98 -15.39 3.44
C PRO A 82 -8.50 -16.02 2.14
N GLY A 83 -8.28 -15.35 1.01
CA GLY A 83 -8.73 -15.79 -0.31
C GLY A 83 -9.59 -14.73 -1.01
N GLY A 84 -10.47 -15.19 -1.90
CA GLY A 84 -11.30 -14.29 -2.70
C GLY A 84 -10.48 -13.48 -3.71
N SER A 85 -11.05 -12.38 -4.18
CA SER A 85 -10.47 -11.54 -5.22
C SER A 85 -10.82 -10.07 -5.03
N ILE A 86 -9.95 -9.20 -5.51
CA ILE A 86 -10.22 -7.79 -5.66
C ILE A 86 -9.67 -7.30 -7.00
N THR A 87 -10.46 -6.49 -7.70
CA THR A 87 -10.11 -5.92 -9.00
C THR A 87 -10.51 -4.45 -9.03
N ILE A 88 -9.56 -3.60 -9.39
CA ILE A 88 -9.77 -2.17 -9.62
C ILE A 88 -9.66 -1.95 -11.12
N THR A 89 -10.71 -1.43 -11.74
CA THR A 89 -10.77 -1.16 -13.18
C THR A 89 -10.96 0.32 -13.39
N SER A 90 -10.16 0.95 -14.25
CA SER A 90 -10.35 2.34 -14.66
C SER A 90 -11.06 2.45 -16.00
N ASN A 91 -11.83 3.53 -16.13
CA ASN A 91 -12.48 3.93 -17.38
C ASN A 91 -11.57 4.79 -18.30
N GLY A 92 -10.31 5.04 -17.91
CA GLY A 92 -9.35 5.82 -18.69
C GLY A 92 -9.45 7.35 -18.53
N THR A 93 -10.23 7.83 -17.56
CA THR A 93 -10.36 9.27 -17.27
C THR A 93 -9.21 9.78 -16.39
N GLY A 94 -9.01 11.10 -16.34
CA GLY A 94 -8.04 11.71 -15.43
C GLY A 94 -6.57 11.42 -15.75
N GLY A 95 -6.26 10.90 -16.93
CA GLY A 95 -4.90 10.49 -17.33
C GLY A 95 -4.52 9.07 -16.91
N LEU A 96 -5.46 8.31 -16.33
CA LEU A 96 -5.28 6.89 -16.04
C LEU A 96 -5.44 6.05 -17.32
N PRO A 97 -4.76 4.89 -17.42
CA PRO A 97 -5.01 3.94 -18.49
C PRO A 97 -6.40 3.29 -18.31
N ALA A 98 -7.08 3.00 -19.42
CA ALA A 98 -8.31 2.22 -19.38
C ALA A 98 -7.99 0.73 -19.13
N GLY A 99 -8.82 0.06 -18.31
CA GLY A 99 -8.66 -1.36 -17.99
C GLY A 99 -8.27 -1.60 -16.52
N VAL A 100 -7.75 -2.79 -16.24
CA VAL A 100 -7.41 -3.20 -14.87
C VAL A 100 -6.20 -2.40 -14.37
N LEU A 101 -6.38 -1.68 -13.27
CA LEU A 101 -5.34 -0.95 -12.56
C LEU A 101 -4.65 -1.82 -11.52
N PHE A 102 -5.42 -2.68 -10.85
CA PHE A 102 -4.95 -3.58 -9.80
C PHE A 102 -5.78 -4.86 -9.78
N SER A 103 -5.13 -6.00 -9.57
CA SER A 103 -5.79 -7.26 -9.30
C SER A 103 -5.06 -8.01 -8.18
N GLY A 104 -5.81 -8.55 -7.23
CA GLY A 104 -5.25 -9.23 -6.07
C GLY A 104 -6.24 -10.11 -5.33
N SER A 105 -5.83 -10.58 -4.15
CA SER A 105 -6.61 -11.42 -3.25
C SER A 105 -6.34 -11.07 -1.79
N PHE A 106 -7.29 -11.36 -0.90
CA PHE A 106 -7.11 -11.16 0.54
C PHE A 106 -6.12 -12.19 1.09
N THR A 107 -5.11 -11.73 1.84
CA THR A 107 -4.04 -12.58 2.38
C THR A 107 -4.14 -12.81 3.88
N SER A 108 -4.97 -12.03 4.57
CA SER A 108 -5.26 -12.19 5.99
C SER A 108 -6.75 -12.35 6.25
N ALA A 109 -7.08 -12.92 7.42
CA ALA A 109 -8.43 -12.84 7.92
C ALA A 109 -8.79 -11.36 8.17
N GLY A 110 -10.00 -10.95 7.79
CA GLY A 110 -10.43 -9.58 8.00
C GLY A 110 -10.99 -9.35 9.39
N THR A 111 -10.84 -8.13 9.92
CA THR A 111 -11.33 -7.71 11.23
C THR A 111 -12.51 -6.77 11.08
N TRP A 112 -13.52 -6.93 11.94
CA TRP A 112 -14.69 -6.05 12.00
C TRP A 112 -14.65 -5.22 13.27
N THR A 113 -14.82 -3.91 13.14
CA THR A 113 -14.90 -2.96 14.26
C THR A 113 -16.15 -2.12 14.12
N LEU A 114 -16.98 -2.06 15.17
CA LEU A 114 -18.09 -1.11 15.24
C LEU A 114 -17.56 0.22 15.80
N ILE A 115 -17.68 1.28 15.01
CA ILE A 115 -17.38 2.65 15.44
C ILE A 115 -18.71 3.34 15.70
N SER A 116 -18.90 3.86 16.91
CA SER A 116 -20.05 4.67 17.27
C SER A 116 -19.65 6.13 17.41
N TYR A 117 -20.42 7.01 16.78
CA TYR A 117 -20.16 8.44 16.76
C TYR A 117 -21.04 9.19 17.77
N ALA A 118 -20.59 10.40 18.14
CA ALA A 118 -21.27 11.22 19.16
C ALA A 118 -22.67 11.70 18.73
N ASP A 119 -22.95 11.69 17.42
CA ASP A 119 -24.26 12.02 16.85
C ASP A 119 -25.25 10.85 16.89
N GLY A 120 -24.84 9.70 17.44
CA GLY A 120 -25.66 8.50 17.56
C GLY A 120 -25.62 7.59 16.33
N THR A 121 -24.86 7.94 15.29
CA THR A 121 -24.64 7.06 14.13
C THR A 121 -23.57 6.00 14.44
N SER A 122 -23.52 4.94 13.65
CA SER A 122 -22.47 3.92 13.78
C SER A 122 -22.12 3.30 12.43
N GLU A 123 -20.85 2.93 12.29
CA GLU A 123 -20.26 2.32 11.10
C GLU A 123 -19.58 1.01 11.48
N TRP A 124 -19.78 -0.02 10.66
CA TRP A 124 -18.95 -1.21 10.67
C TRP A 124 -17.75 -0.98 9.77
N VAL A 125 -16.55 -1.11 10.33
CA VAL A 125 -15.29 -1.03 9.60
C VAL A 125 -14.71 -2.41 9.45
N PHE A 126 -14.57 -2.85 8.21
CA PHE A 126 -13.84 -4.04 7.82
C PHE A 126 -12.41 -3.68 7.41
N GLU A 127 -11.43 -4.35 7.97
CA GLU A 127 -10.03 -4.20 7.59
C GLU A 127 -9.39 -5.56 7.27
N SER A 128 -8.60 -5.63 6.20
CA SER A 128 -7.82 -6.83 5.87
C SER A 128 -6.58 -6.47 5.05
N GLN A 129 -5.67 -7.43 4.89
CA GLN A 129 -4.55 -7.31 3.96
C GLN A 129 -4.93 -7.93 2.62
N VAL A 130 -4.53 -7.26 1.54
CA VAL A 130 -4.60 -7.76 0.17
C VAL A 130 -3.20 -7.79 -0.42
N SER A 131 -2.94 -8.77 -1.27
CA SER A 131 -1.74 -8.81 -2.10
C SER A 131 -2.16 -8.94 -3.55
N GLY A 132 -1.46 -8.23 -4.42
CA GLY A 132 -1.77 -8.21 -5.83
C GLY A 132 -0.75 -7.45 -6.64
N SER A 133 -1.11 -7.19 -7.88
CA SER A 133 -0.26 -6.50 -8.85
C SER A 133 -0.95 -5.29 -9.45
N ALA A 134 -0.23 -4.17 -9.52
CA ALA A 134 -0.62 -3.02 -10.32
C ALA A 134 -0.26 -3.22 -11.78
N SER A 135 -1.06 -2.66 -12.69
CA SER A 135 -0.75 -2.72 -14.12
C SER A 135 0.49 -1.87 -14.46
N PRO A 136 1.36 -2.36 -15.37
CA PRO A 136 2.52 -1.58 -15.82
C PRO A 136 2.14 -0.20 -16.38
N GLU A 137 0.98 -0.11 -17.04
CA GLU A 137 0.45 1.13 -17.60
C GLU A 137 0.10 2.14 -16.50
N LEU A 138 -0.44 1.69 -15.36
CA LEU A 138 -0.70 2.55 -14.21
C LEU A 138 0.60 3.10 -13.63
N LEU A 139 1.57 2.21 -13.40
CA LEU A 139 2.87 2.60 -12.86
C LEU A 139 3.54 3.62 -13.77
N ALA A 140 3.52 3.40 -15.09
CA ALA A 140 4.04 4.34 -16.07
C ALA A 140 3.29 5.68 -16.06
N ALA A 141 1.95 5.66 -15.98
CA ALA A 141 1.13 6.87 -15.93
C ALA A 141 1.39 7.72 -14.67
N LEU A 142 1.73 7.07 -13.55
CA LEU A 142 2.05 7.72 -12.29
C LEU A 142 3.55 8.01 -12.11
N GLY A 143 4.39 7.63 -13.08
CA GLY A 143 5.85 7.82 -13.00
C GLY A 143 6.53 6.92 -11.95
N LEU A 144 5.89 5.84 -11.55
CA LEU A 144 6.38 4.87 -10.56
C LEU A 144 7.27 3.80 -11.20
N SER A 145 8.19 3.23 -10.43
CA SER A 145 9.05 2.13 -10.90
C SER A 145 8.24 0.85 -11.16
N SER A 146 8.56 0.15 -12.25
CA SER A 146 8.02 -1.19 -12.55
C SER A 146 8.40 -2.26 -11.52
N ASP A 147 9.40 -1.99 -10.69
CA ASP A 147 9.83 -2.89 -9.60
C ASP A 147 8.76 -3.03 -8.49
N ILE A 148 7.75 -2.14 -8.47
CA ILE A 148 6.63 -2.12 -7.51
C ILE A 148 5.40 -2.87 -8.07
N SER A 149 5.59 -3.66 -9.14
CA SER A 149 4.49 -4.39 -9.79
C SER A 149 3.74 -5.37 -8.88
N GLN A 150 4.29 -5.75 -7.73
CA GLN A 150 3.58 -6.50 -6.69
C GLN A 150 3.71 -5.79 -5.34
N PHE A 151 2.60 -5.68 -4.61
CA PHE A 151 2.61 -5.12 -3.27
C PHE A 151 1.57 -5.77 -2.37
N THR A 152 1.80 -5.64 -1.07
CA THR A 152 0.79 -5.86 -0.04
C THR A 152 0.19 -4.51 0.31
N ALA A 153 -1.12 -4.48 0.50
CA ALA A 153 -1.86 -3.30 0.89
C ALA A 153 -2.87 -3.63 1.98
N THR A 154 -3.20 -2.62 2.78
CA THR A 154 -4.34 -2.68 3.68
C THR A 154 -5.56 -2.20 2.93
N ILE A 155 -6.64 -2.98 2.98
CA ILE A 155 -7.98 -2.55 2.54
C ILE A 155 -8.82 -2.23 3.75
N THR A 156 -9.48 -1.08 3.71
CA THR A 156 -10.49 -0.66 4.70
C THR A 156 -11.81 -0.45 3.97
N ILE A 157 -12.91 -1.01 4.48
CA ILE A 157 -14.27 -0.83 3.96
C ILE A 157 -15.16 -0.38 5.11
N LYS A 158 -15.88 0.71 4.91
CA LYS A 158 -16.85 1.24 5.88
C LYS A 158 -18.27 0.99 5.42
N ILE A 159 -19.09 0.48 6.32
CA ILE A 159 -20.47 0.10 6.07
C ILE A 159 -21.39 0.77 7.09
N ASN A 160 -22.47 1.39 6.62
CA ASN A 160 -23.49 1.96 7.49
C ASN A 160 -24.18 0.88 8.35
N ALA A 161 -24.16 1.02 9.68
CA ALA A 161 -24.74 0.00 10.57
C ALA A 161 -26.28 0.01 10.60
N ALA A 162 -26.93 1.08 10.15
CA ALA A 162 -28.38 1.26 10.28
C ALA A 162 -29.20 0.50 9.23
N THR A 163 -28.64 0.26 8.03
CA THR A 163 -29.40 -0.28 6.89
C THR A 163 -29.38 -1.80 6.78
N GLY A 164 -28.48 -2.50 7.47
CA GLY A 164 -28.37 -3.97 7.48
C GLY A 164 -27.98 -4.63 6.14
N ILE A 165 -28.11 -3.90 5.03
CA ILE A 165 -27.50 -4.14 3.71
C ILE A 165 -26.37 -3.12 3.58
N GLY A 166 -25.16 -3.61 3.31
CA GLY A 166 -23.98 -2.81 3.50
C GLY A 166 -23.68 -1.91 2.32
N THR A 167 -24.13 -0.66 2.34
CA THR A 167 -23.60 0.34 1.39
C THR A 167 -22.16 0.67 1.80
N VAL A 168 -21.21 0.58 0.87
CA VAL A 168 -19.85 1.07 1.14
C VAL A 168 -19.89 2.58 1.19
N GLU A 169 -19.71 3.14 2.37
CA GLU A 169 -19.61 4.60 2.52
C GLU A 169 -18.26 5.09 2.02
N PHE A 170 -17.21 4.33 2.32
CA PHE A 170 -15.85 4.65 1.93
C PHE A 170 -14.96 3.41 2.00
N GLY A 171 -14.03 3.27 1.06
CA GLY A 171 -12.95 2.33 1.17
C GLY A 171 -11.64 2.80 0.56
N SER A 172 -10.54 2.21 1.02
CA SER A 172 -9.20 2.52 0.52
C SER A 172 -8.28 1.33 0.50
N ILE A 173 -7.39 1.29 -0.49
CA ILE A 173 -6.27 0.33 -0.59
C ILE A 173 -4.98 1.13 -0.62
N VAL A 174 -4.07 0.86 0.32
CA VAL A 174 -2.80 1.58 0.45
C VAL A 174 -1.63 0.61 0.33
N SER A 175 -0.81 0.76 -0.72
CA SER A 175 0.40 -0.05 -0.90
C SER A 175 1.54 0.45 -0.05
N HIS A 176 2.31 -0.47 0.54
CA HIS A 176 3.60 -0.15 1.15
C HIS A 176 4.73 -0.77 0.33
N THR A 177 5.61 0.06 -0.22
CA THR A 177 6.88 -0.42 -0.79
C THR A 177 7.86 -0.67 0.34
N PRO A 178 8.68 -1.75 0.29
CA PRO A 178 9.76 -1.95 1.24
C PRO A 178 10.66 -0.72 1.30
N GLU A 179 10.77 -0.14 2.50
CA GLU A 179 11.42 1.15 2.69
C GLU A 179 12.90 1.12 2.24
N PRO A 180 13.44 2.26 1.77
CA PRO A 180 14.87 2.46 1.54
C PRO A 180 15.76 2.29 2.79
N GLY A 181 15.18 1.95 3.95
CA GLY A 181 15.89 1.63 5.18
C GLY A 181 16.97 0.55 5.02
N THR A 182 16.85 -0.37 4.06
CA THR A 182 17.92 -1.34 3.77
C THR A 182 19.17 -0.68 3.17
N LEU A 183 18.99 0.37 2.35
CA LEU A 183 20.10 1.17 1.82
C LEU A 183 20.71 2.05 2.91
N ALA A 184 19.89 2.64 3.78
CA ALA A 184 20.39 3.39 4.93
C ALA A 184 21.17 2.48 5.89
N LEU A 185 20.67 1.28 6.18
CA LEU A 185 21.35 0.28 7.00
C LEU A 185 22.63 -0.24 6.33
N LEU A 186 22.62 -0.46 5.01
CA LEU A 186 23.81 -0.81 4.23
C LEU A 186 24.86 0.33 4.29
N GLY A 187 24.42 1.58 4.14
CA GLY A 187 25.27 2.77 4.23
C GLY A 187 25.89 2.94 5.62
N VAL A 188 25.09 2.81 6.68
CA VAL A 188 25.56 2.83 8.07
C VAL A 188 26.47 1.64 8.36
N GLY A 189 26.15 0.46 7.84
CA GLY A 189 26.96 -0.76 7.97
C GLY A 189 28.34 -0.61 7.32
N LEU A 190 28.41 -0.09 6.09
CA LEU A 190 29.67 0.21 5.41
C LEU A 190 30.46 1.31 6.13
N GLY A 191 29.78 2.34 6.64
CA GLY A 191 30.39 3.36 7.50
C GLY A 191 31.01 2.78 8.77
N GLY A 192 30.29 1.86 9.43
CA GLY A 192 30.75 1.14 10.61
C GLY A 192 32.00 0.29 10.33
N VAL A 193 32.02 -0.46 9.22
CA VAL A 193 33.17 -1.28 8.79
C VAL A 193 34.38 -0.39 8.46
N ALA A 194 34.17 0.73 7.78
CA ALA A 194 35.23 1.68 7.47
C ALA A 194 35.87 2.25 8.76
N LEU A 195 35.05 2.66 9.74
CA LEU A 195 35.53 3.16 11.03
C LEU A 195 36.27 2.09 11.84
N ALA A 196 35.78 0.84 11.85
CA ALA A 196 36.44 -0.28 12.51
C ALA A 196 37.83 -0.56 11.92
N ARG A 197 37.96 -0.49 10.58
CA ARG A 197 39.24 -0.66 9.88
C ARG A 197 40.21 0.49 10.18
N MET A 198 39.73 1.74 10.23
CA MET A 198 40.55 2.89 10.59
C MET A 198 41.08 2.81 12.03
N ARG A 199 40.27 2.33 12.98
CA ARG A 199 40.72 2.11 14.37
C ARG A 199 41.85 1.08 14.44
N ARG A 200 41.78 -0.02 13.68
CA ARG A 200 42.85 -1.03 13.62
C ARG A 200 44.17 -0.47 13.07
N LEU A 201 44.11 0.33 12.00
CA LEU A 201 45.31 0.93 11.39
C LEU A 201 46.00 1.97 12.29
N LYS A 202 45.24 2.66 13.16
CA LYS A 202 45.81 3.60 14.13
C LYS A 202 46.54 2.88 15.27
N ASN A 203 46.03 1.74 15.72
CA ASN A 203 46.63 0.97 16.82
C ASN A 203 47.84 0.14 16.39
N GLY A 204 47.97 -0.21 15.10
CA GLY A 204 49.12 -0.92 14.56
C GLY A 204 50.39 -0.07 14.36
N LYS A 205 50.31 1.26 14.53
CA LYS A 205 51.46 2.17 14.41
C LYS A 205 52.17 2.47 15.74
N ASN A 206 51.69 1.91 16.85
CA ASN A 206 52.26 2.05 18.18
C ASN A 206 52.98 0.77 18.66
N LYS A 207 53.46 -0.05 17.73
CA LYS A 207 54.39 -1.16 18.00
C LYS A 207 55.67 -0.94 17.22
#